data_AF-A0A523X5M3-F1
#
_entry.id   AF-A0A523X5M3-F1
#
_cell.length_a   1.000
_cell.length_b   1.000
_cell.length_c   1.000
_cell.angle_alpha   90.00
_cell.angle_beta   90.00
_cell.angle_gamma   90.00
#
_symmetry.space_group_name_H-M   'P 1'
#
loop_
_entity.id
_entity.type
_entity.pdbx_description
1 polymer ?
#
loop_
_entity_poly.entity_id
_entity_poly.type
_entity_poly.pdbx_seq_one_letter_code
_entity_poly.pdbx_strand_id
1 'polypeptide(L)'
;MKNLNMKIKKIEFEIRIFISFSIVIFVCVLSFSVFAQHPANVVVIGKLTGLSAQTSMSLGFLMAALITAIASVLRMWPGSVLTSRRMMAFPVQDDSLLVTGPYLIVRNPIYLADLIAFSGFALCLPFIGVLLPVLLYLHYTQLIKYEEVSLERQFKEQYTGYKKRVPRLLPNHRSLGSVSAGLKEFEINRDGFRHNAVYLLLIPGFIVASFTHEILHAIIIGLPAIIDWAVVHTRIGTSKKPNNNNIQKAKQERIHSDKKVFKDIIYAQCWEDPRIDREAFHITSDDVVFSITSGGCNALAFLLDNPQKVIALDMNPQQNFLLDLKISAFKALSYEELLEFMGVRESRNRFQLYERVRDFLQPGSKRYWDRQRKKIQRGVIHCGRYESYMRLLKRIVITPLISRRVLRKFFDTEDPSERAVLFQKKWENFRWWFLTRVMFSRRLNTLLFDKAFFAYLDEKFSFGNHFTEKAKRAITQLPMKENHFLSYILLGRFYSEEYLPQYLKRENYDVIRSRVDRVEIVTDSCENYFSSLPDSSISKFNFTNIFEWMSDDAYEGLLKETVRVAKDRAVLTYRNLLVFREHPSILNNNIRSLKKVAKSLHEQDLSFIYNNYVVEEIHKRDEK
;
A
#
# COMPACT_ATOMS: atom_id res chain seq x y z
N MET A 1 -28.48 -30.86 -15.64
CA MET A 1 -28.74 -30.53 -14.22
C MET A 1 -27.51 -30.58 -13.30
N LYS A 2 -26.71 -31.67 -13.24
CA LYS A 2 -25.51 -31.77 -12.36
C LYS A 2 -24.50 -30.61 -12.51
N ASN A 3 -24.28 -30.12 -13.74
CA ASN A 3 -23.30 -29.06 -14.03
C ASN A 3 -23.77 -27.65 -13.60
N LEU A 4 -25.08 -27.37 -13.70
CA LEU A 4 -25.68 -26.11 -13.25
C LEU A 4 -25.69 -26.02 -11.72
N ASN A 5 -26.03 -27.13 -11.05
CA ASN A 5 -26.03 -27.24 -9.60
C ASN A 5 -24.60 -27.09 -9.01
N MET A 6 -23.56 -27.54 -9.74
CA MET A 6 -22.16 -27.26 -9.35
C MET A 6 -21.75 -25.80 -9.59
N LYS A 7 -22.22 -25.15 -10.66
CA LYS A 7 -21.95 -23.73 -10.92
C LYS A 7 -22.59 -22.82 -9.85
N ILE A 8 -23.83 -23.10 -9.45
CA ILE A 8 -24.53 -22.36 -8.38
C ILE A 8 -23.76 -22.51 -7.06
N LYS A 9 -23.41 -23.73 -6.67
CA LYS A 9 -22.63 -23.98 -5.45
C LYS A 9 -21.24 -23.34 -5.46
N LYS A 10 -20.62 -23.20 -6.64
CA LYS A 10 -19.34 -22.49 -6.80
C LYS A 10 -19.51 -20.98 -6.58
N ILE A 11 -20.54 -20.37 -7.14
CA ILE A 11 -20.83 -18.93 -6.96
C ILE A 11 -21.18 -18.64 -5.49
N GLU A 12 -22.01 -19.47 -4.87
CA GLU A 12 -22.32 -19.38 -3.43
C GLU A 12 -21.06 -19.51 -2.57
N PHE A 13 -20.13 -20.40 -2.94
CA PHE A 13 -18.85 -20.54 -2.28
C PHE A 13 -17.96 -19.30 -2.45
N GLU A 14 -17.92 -18.70 -3.64
CA GLU A 14 -17.15 -17.49 -3.92
C GLU A 14 -17.70 -16.26 -3.17
N ILE A 15 -19.02 -16.19 -2.96
CA ILE A 15 -19.71 -15.07 -2.28
C ILE A 15 -20.01 -15.39 -0.79
N ARG A 16 -19.57 -16.55 -0.28
CA ARG A 16 -19.91 -17.10 1.06
C ARG A 16 -19.79 -16.12 2.23
N ILE A 17 -18.77 -15.25 2.19
CA ILE A 17 -18.50 -14.24 3.21
C ILE A 17 -19.60 -13.17 3.19
N PHE A 18 -19.98 -12.69 2.01
CA PHE A 18 -21.05 -11.71 1.87
C PHE A 18 -22.41 -12.29 2.29
N ILE A 19 -22.70 -13.56 1.96
CA ILE A 19 -23.93 -14.22 2.40
C ILE A 19 -23.99 -14.29 3.94
N SER A 20 -22.88 -14.68 4.58
CA SER A 20 -22.81 -14.73 6.06
C SER A 20 -23.05 -13.35 6.67
N PHE A 21 -22.46 -12.30 6.08
CA PHE A 21 -22.71 -10.91 6.52
C PHE A 21 -24.14 -10.46 6.32
N SER A 22 -24.74 -10.78 5.17
CA SER A 22 -26.13 -10.44 4.89
C SER A 22 -27.07 -11.10 5.89
N ILE A 23 -26.82 -12.35 6.30
CA ILE A 23 -27.61 -13.04 7.34
C ILE A 23 -27.50 -12.29 8.67
N VAL A 24 -26.28 -11.95 9.11
CA VAL A 24 -26.05 -11.21 10.37
C VAL A 24 -26.75 -9.85 10.34
N ILE A 25 -26.54 -9.06 9.28
CA ILE A 25 -27.15 -7.74 9.12
C ILE A 25 -28.67 -7.85 9.11
N PHE A 26 -29.23 -8.80 8.35
CA PHE A 26 -30.67 -8.99 8.23
C PHE A 26 -31.30 -9.30 9.60
N VAL A 27 -30.74 -10.25 10.36
CA VAL A 27 -31.29 -10.59 11.69
C VAL A 27 -31.12 -9.43 12.68
N CYS A 28 -30.01 -8.70 12.64
CA CYS A 28 -29.82 -7.52 13.49
C CYS A 28 -30.81 -6.40 13.17
N VAL A 29 -31.00 -6.07 11.87
CA VAL A 29 -31.97 -5.05 11.45
C VAL A 29 -33.38 -5.46 11.86
N LEU A 30 -33.76 -6.73 11.64
CA LEU A 30 -35.05 -7.23 12.07
C LEU A 30 -35.23 -7.13 13.59
N SER A 31 -34.19 -7.47 14.35
CA SER A 31 -34.18 -7.39 15.81
C SER A 31 -34.34 -5.96 16.33
N PHE A 32 -33.63 -4.98 15.77
CA PHE A 32 -33.61 -3.59 16.25
C PHE A 32 -34.65 -2.67 15.61
N SER A 33 -35.25 -3.06 14.49
CA SER A 33 -36.28 -2.24 13.81
C SER A 33 -37.68 -2.78 14.04
N VAL A 34 -37.90 -4.09 13.92
CA VAL A 34 -39.24 -4.69 14.02
C VAL A 34 -39.52 -5.23 15.41
N PHE A 35 -38.53 -5.87 16.04
CA PHE A 35 -38.69 -6.52 17.34
C PHE A 35 -38.06 -5.74 18.51
N ALA A 36 -37.81 -4.43 18.34
CA ALA A 36 -37.11 -3.61 19.33
C ALA A 36 -37.82 -3.55 20.70
N GLN A 37 -39.15 -3.71 20.71
CA GLN A 37 -39.97 -3.67 21.93
C GLN A 37 -39.98 -5.01 22.69
N HIS A 38 -39.47 -6.09 22.08
CA HIS A 38 -39.42 -7.39 22.74
C HIS A 38 -38.16 -7.50 23.61
N PRO A 39 -38.28 -8.11 24.81
CA PRO A 39 -37.12 -8.30 25.67
C PRO A 39 -36.09 -9.22 25.01
N ALA A 40 -34.81 -9.00 25.33
CA ALA A 40 -33.74 -9.88 24.92
C ALA A 40 -33.95 -11.30 25.48
N ASN A 41 -33.44 -12.31 24.78
CA ASN A 41 -33.56 -13.72 25.15
C ASN A 41 -33.08 -13.99 26.58
N VAL A 42 -31.99 -13.34 26.99
CA VAL A 42 -31.48 -13.49 28.36
C VAL A 42 -32.41 -12.92 29.44
N VAL A 43 -33.19 -11.89 29.13
CA VAL A 43 -34.20 -11.35 30.05
C VAL A 43 -35.38 -12.31 30.19
N VAL A 44 -35.79 -12.95 29.08
CA VAL A 44 -36.83 -13.98 29.09
C VAL A 44 -36.38 -15.18 29.93
N ILE A 45 -35.14 -15.66 29.73
CA ILE A 45 -34.55 -16.76 30.51
C ILE A 45 -34.41 -16.37 31.98
N GLY A 46 -33.91 -15.17 32.25
CA GLY A 46 -33.74 -14.65 33.61
C GLY A 46 -35.06 -14.58 34.37
N LYS A 47 -36.16 -14.19 33.71
CA LYS A 47 -37.50 -14.18 34.30
C LYS A 47 -37.96 -15.58 34.74
N LEU A 48 -37.61 -16.64 33.99
CA LEU A 48 -37.90 -18.03 34.37
C LEU A 48 -37.12 -18.50 35.60
N THR A 49 -36.02 -17.83 35.92
CA THR A 49 -35.14 -18.14 37.08
C THR A 49 -35.34 -17.18 38.25
N GLY A 50 -36.31 -16.26 38.16
CA GLY A 50 -36.63 -15.29 39.22
C GLY A 50 -35.71 -14.06 39.26
N LEU A 51 -34.88 -13.84 38.25
CA LEU A 51 -33.97 -12.69 38.19
C LEU A 51 -34.67 -11.42 37.70
N SER A 52 -34.22 -10.26 38.19
CA SER A 52 -34.65 -8.96 37.66
C SER A 52 -34.21 -8.79 36.20
N ALA A 53 -34.92 -7.98 35.42
CA ALA A 53 -34.57 -7.73 34.02
C ALA A 53 -33.15 -7.13 33.88
N GLN A 54 -32.77 -6.24 34.78
CA GLN A 54 -31.48 -5.55 34.77
C GLN A 54 -30.31 -6.50 35.12
N THR A 55 -30.49 -7.34 36.13
CA THR A 55 -29.53 -8.40 36.50
C THR A 55 -29.39 -9.41 35.36
N SER A 56 -30.50 -9.78 34.73
CA SER A 56 -30.51 -10.71 33.60
C SER A 56 -29.75 -10.15 32.39
N MET A 57 -29.92 -8.86 32.07
CA MET A 57 -29.15 -8.21 31.00
C MET A 57 -27.66 -8.16 31.32
N SER A 58 -27.30 -7.76 32.54
CA SER A 58 -25.89 -7.67 32.96
C SER A 58 -25.18 -9.02 32.84
N LEU A 59 -25.78 -10.08 33.42
CA LEU A 59 -25.26 -11.43 33.35
C LEU A 59 -25.24 -11.96 31.91
N GLY A 60 -26.24 -11.61 31.11
CA GLY A 60 -26.30 -11.98 29.70
C GLY A 60 -25.19 -11.39 28.86
N PHE A 61 -24.86 -10.11 29.06
CA PHE A 61 -23.75 -9.49 28.37
C PHE A 61 -22.40 -10.08 28.82
N LEU A 62 -22.22 -10.38 30.11
CA LEU A 62 -21.00 -11.05 30.60
C LEU A 62 -20.88 -12.48 30.04
N MET A 63 -21.99 -13.22 29.96
CA MET A 63 -22.03 -14.53 29.30
C MET A 63 -21.68 -14.42 27.81
N ALA A 64 -22.23 -13.43 27.10
CA ALA A 64 -21.91 -13.18 25.70
C ALA A 64 -20.42 -12.83 25.52
N ALA A 65 -19.84 -12.03 26.41
CA ALA A 65 -18.41 -11.71 26.43
C ALA A 65 -17.56 -12.99 26.61
N LEU A 66 -17.93 -13.86 27.56
CA LEU A 66 -17.23 -15.12 27.82
C LEU A 66 -17.33 -16.08 26.63
N ILE A 67 -18.53 -16.29 26.08
CA ILE A 67 -18.77 -17.14 24.91
C ILE A 67 -17.97 -16.61 23.72
N THR A 68 -17.93 -15.30 23.52
CA THR A 68 -17.18 -14.64 22.44
C THR A 68 -15.66 -14.79 22.62
N ALA A 69 -15.17 -14.73 23.87
CA ALA A 69 -13.76 -14.97 24.17
C ALA A 69 -13.36 -16.42 23.84
N ILE A 70 -14.17 -17.39 24.27
CA ILE A 70 -13.95 -18.82 23.96
C ILE A 70 -14.00 -19.04 22.44
N ALA A 71 -15.00 -18.49 21.76
CA ALA A 71 -15.12 -18.58 20.31
C ALA A 71 -13.92 -17.97 19.57
N SER A 72 -13.39 -16.84 20.07
CA SER A 72 -12.21 -16.19 19.48
C SER A 72 -10.99 -17.11 19.53
N VAL A 73 -10.74 -17.74 20.68
CA VAL A 73 -9.65 -18.72 20.83
C VAL A 73 -9.85 -19.92 19.91
N LEU A 74 -11.08 -20.47 19.88
CA LEU A 74 -11.44 -21.60 19.02
C LEU A 74 -11.38 -21.29 17.53
N ARG A 75 -11.50 -20.01 17.12
CA ARG A 75 -11.35 -19.58 15.74
C ARG A 75 -9.89 -19.32 15.37
N MET A 76 -9.11 -18.74 16.28
CA MET A 76 -7.69 -18.42 16.07
C MET A 76 -6.80 -19.65 16.03
N TRP A 77 -7.13 -20.69 16.79
CA TRP A 77 -6.38 -21.95 16.83
C TRP A 77 -6.34 -22.67 15.46
N PRO A 78 -7.47 -23.03 14.81
CA PRO A 78 -7.45 -23.63 13.48
C PRO A 78 -6.92 -22.68 12.41
N GLY A 79 -7.10 -21.37 12.56
CA GLY A 79 -6.51 -20.37 11.66
C GLY A 79 -4.99 -20.27 11.75
N SER A 80 -4.39 -20.71 12.86
CA SER A 80 -2.93 -20.80 13.01
C SER A 80 -2.37 -22.03 12.29
N VAL A 81 -3.13 -23.14 12.28
CA VAL A 81 -2.78 -24.39 11.58
C VAL A 81 -3.04 -24.27 10.08
N LEU A 82 -4.17 -23.68 9.70
CA LEU A 82 -4.59 -23.49 8.33
C LEU A 82 -4.20 -22.07 7.90
N THR A 83 -2.95 -21.90 7.44
CA THR A 83 -2.41 -20.59 7.01
C THR A 83 -3.47 -19.75 6.29
N SER A 84 -3.55 -18.47 6.61
CA SER A 84 -4.68 -17.60 6.26
C SER A 84 -4.82 -17.44 4.73
N ARG A 85 -3.74 -17.59 3.97
CA ARG A 85 -3.77 -17.67 2.50
C ARG A 85 -4.62 -18.85 1.98
N ARG A 86 -4.67 -19.97 2.71
CA ARG A 86 -5.52 -21.13 2.37
C ARG A 86 -6.99 -20.89 2.71
N MET A 87 -7.28 -20.34 3.89
CA MET A 87 -8.64 -20.03 4.34
C MET A 87 -9.35 -18.98 3.47
N MET A 88 -8.59 -17.98 3.00
CA MET A 88 -9.11 -16.81 2.28
C MET A 88 -9.28 -16.98 0.78
N ALA A 89 -8.85 -18.09 0.22
CA ALA A 89 -8.88 -18.29 -1.22
C ALA A 89 -10.30 -18.55 -1.73
N PHE A 90 -10.59 -18.05 -2.94
CA PHE A 90 -11.81 -18.39 -3.66
C PHE A 90 -11.81 -19.83 -4.20
N PRO A 91 -10.70 -20.40 -4.73
CA PRO A 91 -10.61 -21.83 -5.02
C PRO A 91 -10.16 -22.65 -3.79
N VAL A 92 -10.61 -23.90 -3.71
CA VAL A 92 -10.09 -24.92 -2.79
C VAL A 92 -8.60 -25.17 -3.09
N GLN A 93 -7.78 -25.38 -2.06
CA GLN A 93 -6.32 -25.40 -2.17
C GLN A 93 -5.74 -26.82 -2.28
N ASP A 94 -4.75 -27.00 -3.16
CA ASP A 94 -4.29 -28.32 -3.65
C ASP A 94 -3.20 -29.05 -2.81
N ASP A 95 -2.91 -28.64 -1.59
CA ASP A 95 -1.83 -29.24 -0.77
C ASP A 95 -2.37 -30.22 0.29
N SER A 96 -1.55 -31.23 0.64
CA SER A 96 -1.75 -32.29 1.65
C SER A 96 -2.88 -32.12 2.68
N LEU A 97 -3.68 -33.18 2.90
CA LEU A 97 -4.77 -33.21 3.85
C LEU A 97 -4.31 -32.87 5.30
N LEU A 98 -4.85 -31.79 5.86
CA LEU A 98 -4.57 -31.36 7.24
C LEU A 98 -5.40 -32.17 8.24
N VAL A 99 -4.72 -32.91 9.11
CA VAL A 99 -5.33 -33.78 10.13
C VAL A 99 -4.68 -33.59 11.52
N THR A 100 -4.28 -32.36 11.84
CA THR A 100 -3.55 -32.02 13.08
C THR A 100 -4.28 -30.95 13.89
N GLY A 101 -3.90 -30.79 15.17
CA GLY A 101 -4.52 -29.82 16.09
C GLY A 101 -6.07 -29.93 16.17
N PRO A 102 -6.83 -28.83 15.96
CA PRO A 102 -8.28 -28.82 16.13
C PRO A 102 -9.02 -29.65 15.07
N TYR A 103 -8.36 -29.96 13.95
CA TYR A 103 -8.89 -30.83 12.89
C TYR A 103 -8.94 -32.32 13.32
N LEU A 104 -8.34 -32.69 14.46
CA LEU A 104 -8.54 -34.01 15.07
C LEU A 104 -9.88 -34.14 15.81
N ILE A 105 -10.48 -33.01 16.19
CA ILE A 105 -11.68 -32.95 17.04
C ILE A 105 -12.93 -32.79 16.18
N VAL A 106 -12.90 -31.85 15.22
CA VAL A 106 -13.96 -31.61 14.24
C VAL A 106 -13.32 -31.22 12.90
N ARG A 107 -13.94 -31.58 11.77
CA ARG A 107 -13.38 -31.26 10.45
C ARG A 107 -13.44 -29.77 10.11
N ASN A 108 -14.39 -29.05 10.72
CA ASN A 108 -14.69 -27.67 10.40
C ASN A 108 -14.71 -26.76 11.66
N PRO A 109 -13.58 -26.67 12.38
CA PRO A 109 -13.51 -25.98 13.67
C PRO A 109 -13.78 -24.46 13.57
N ILE A 110 -13.46 -23.84 12.44
CA ILE A 110 -13.68 -22.40 12.20
C ILE A 110 -15.18 -22.09 12.13
N TYR A 111 -15.95 -22.88 11.38
CA TYR A 111 -17.40 -22.72 11.30
C TYR A 111 -18.07 -23.03 12.63
N LEU A 112 -17.55 -23.98 13.41
CA LEU A 112 -18.02 -24.24 14.78
C LEU A 112 -17.79 -23.03 15.70
N ALA A 113 -16.61 -22.41 15.64
CA ALA A 113 -16.30 -21.23 16.44
C ALA A 113 -17.24 -20.06 16.13
N ASP A 114 -17.60 -19.87 14.86
CA ASP A 114 -18.56 -18.83 14.45
C ASP A 114 -19.95 -19.09 15.02
N LEU A 115 -20.42 -20.35 14.96
CA LEU A 115 -21.70 -20.73 15.55
C LEU A 115 -21.73 -20.48 17.06
N ILE A 116 -20.63 -20.74 17.77
CA ILE A 116 -20.51 -20.44 19.20
C ILE A 116 -20.60 -18.94 19.44
N ALA A 117 -19.82 -18.12 18.70
CA ALA A 117 -19.84 -16.66 18.84
C ALA A 117 -21.24 -16.07 18.59
N PHE A 118 -21.89 -16.46 17.50
CA PHE A 118 -23.21 -15.95 17.14
C PHE A 118 -24.34 -16.49 18.02
N SER A 119 -24.17 -17.66 18.63
CA SER A 119 -25.09 -18.15 19.67
C SER A 119 -24.99 -17.29 20.94
N GLY A 120 -23.78 -16.91 21.34
CA GLY A 120 -23.56 -15.95 22.45
C GLY A 120 -24.20 -14.60 22.16
N PHE A 121 -24.06 -14.09 20.93
CA PHE A 121 -24.68 -12.83 20.52
C PHE A 121 -26.22 -12.90 20.47
N ALA A 122 -26.79 -14.04 20.04
CA ALA A 122 -28.23 -14.24 20.00
C ALA A 122 -28.90 -14.14 21.37
N LEU A 123 -28.19 -14.43 22.47
CA LEU A 123 -28.70 -14.24 23.85
C LEU A 123 -29.01 -12.78 24.16
N CYS A 124 -28.28 -11.85 23.54
CA CYS A 124 -28.44 -10.41 23.73
C CYS A 124 -29.49 -9.79 22.81
N LEU A 125 -30.01 -10.56 21.84
CA LEU A 125 -31.05 -10.14 20.92
C LEU A 125 -32.44 -10.61 21.40
N PRO A 126 -33.54 -10.04 20.88
CA PRO A 126 -34.89 -10.58 21.05
C PRO A 126 -35.03 -12.00 20.50
N PHE A 127 -36.18 -12.66 20.70
CA PHE A 127 -36.42 -14.06 20.29
C PHE A 127 -36.08 -14.36 18.83
N ILE A 128 -36.30 -13.39 17.92
CA ILE A 128 -35.94 -13.52 16.50
C ILE A 128 -34.44 -13.71 16.27
N GLY A 129 -33.60 -13.23 17.20
CA GLY A 129 -32.15 -13.38 17.18
C GLY A 129 -31.68 -14.84 17.22
N VAL A 130 -32.51 -15.78 17.70
CA VAL A 130 -32.22 -17.23 17.65
C VAL A 130 -32.11 -17.74 16.21
N LEU A 131 -32.73 -17.06 15.24
CA LEU A 131 -32.56 -17.39 13.83
C LEU A 131 -31.11 -17.21 13.35
N LEU A 132 -30.31 -16.37 14.00
CA LEU A 132 -28.95 -16.10 13.57
C LEU A 132 -28.06 -17.35 13.55
N PRO A 133 -27.84 -18.07 14.66
CA PRO A 133 -27.07 -19.31 14.63
C PRO A 133 -27.72 -20.39 13.76
N VAL A 134 -29.06 -20.43 13.65
CA VAL A 134 -29.78 -21.41 12.82
C VAL A 134 -29.50 -21.19 11.33
N LEU A 135 -29.65 -19.96 10.83
CA LEU A 135 -29.41 -19.62 9.43
C LEU A 135 -27.94 -19.78 9.06
N LEU A 136 -27.01 -19.40 9.96
CA LEU A 136 -25.59 -19.63 9.75
C LEU A 136 -25.24 -21.13 9.74
N TYR A 137 -25.88 -21.94 10.58
CA TYR A 137 -25.68 -23.39 10.57
C TYR A 137 -26.12 -24.02 9.25
N LEU A 138 -27.28 -23.61 8.72
CA LEU A 138 -27.77 -24.07 7.41
C LEU A 138 -26.81 -23.66 6.28
N HIS A 139 -26.38 -22.39 6.27
CA HIS A 139 -25.43 -21.85 5.30
C HIS A 139 -24.08 -22.57 5.35
N TYR A 140 -23.49 -22.72 6.55
CA TYR A 140 -22.21 -23.42 6.72
C TYR A 140 -22.32 -24.89 6.35
N THR A 141 -23.43 -25.56 6.64
CA THR A 141 -23.64 -26.95 6.22
C THR A 141 -23.64 -27.10 4.69
N GLN A 142 -24.18 -26.13 3.96
CA GLN A 142 -24.15 -26.11 2.49
C GLN A 142 -22.73 -25.89 1.95
N LEU A 143 -21.97 -24.95 2.54
CA LEU A 143 -20.58 -24.69 2.17
C LEU A 143 -19.68 -25.90 2.45
N ILE A 144 -19.79 -26.49 3.64
CA ILE A 144 -19.00 -27.65 4.03
C ILE A 144 -19.27 -28.83 3.09
N LYS A 145 -20.53 -29.06 2.68
CA LYS A 145 -20.86 -30.12 1.70
C LYS A 145 -20.16 -29.88 0.36
N TYR A 146 -20.03 -28.62 -0.07
CA TYR A 146 -19.31 -28.29 -1.30
C TYR A 146 -17.80 -28.53 -1.16
N GLU A 147 -17.20 -28.09 -0.05
CA GLU A 147 -15.78 -28.32 0.25
C GLU A 147 -15.46 -29.81 0.38
N GLU A 148 -16.30 -30.58 1.09
CA GLU A 148 -16.17 -32.03 1.26
C GLU A 148 -16.16 -32.76 -0.08
N VAL A 149 -17.00 -32.37 -1.05
CA VAL A 149 -17.00 -32.97 -2.40
C VAL A 149 -15.70 -32.70 -3.15
N SER A 150 -15.10 -31.52 -2.96
CA SER A 150 -13.82 -31.18 -3.58
C SER A 150 -12.68 -31.98 -2.94
N LEU A 151 -12.65 -32.05 -1.60
CA LEU A 151 -11.64 -32.79 -0.83
C LEU A 151 -11.72 -34.31 -1.07
N GLU A 152 -12.92 -34.86 -1.24
CA GLU A 152 -13.13 -36.27 -1.60
C GLU A 152 -12.57 -36.60 -2.98
N ARG A 153 -12.78 -35.73 -3.97
CA ARG A 153 -12.21 -35.92 -5.32
C ARG A 153 -10.69 -35.92 -5.32
N GLN A 154 -10.10 -35.07 -4.48
CA GLN A 154 -8.66 -34.86 -4.44
C GLN A 154 -7.93 -35.93 -3.63
N PHE A 155 -8.34 -36.18 -2.39
CA PHE A 155 -7.64 -37.04 -1.44
C PHE A 155 -8.25 -38.46 -1.32
N LYS A 156 -9.33 -38.74 -2.06
CA LYS A 156 -9.96 -40.07 -2.24
C LYS A 156 -10.10 -40.86 -0.92
N GLU A 157 -9.39 -41.97 -0.78
CA GLU A 157 -9.46 -42.86 0.38
C GLU A 157 -8.98 -42.21 1.68
N GLN A 158 -7.96 -41.34 1.62
CA GLN A 158 -7.41 -40.66 2.79
C GLN A 158 -8.47 -39.77 3.45
N TYR A 159 -9.22 -39.01 2.65
CA TYR A 159 -10.30 -38.17 3.15
C TYR A 159 -11.49 -38.99 3.65
N THR A 160 -11.80 -40.10 2.98
CA THR A 160 -12.87 -41.01 3.39
C THR A 160 -12.57 -41.66 4.74
N GLY A 161 -11.32 -42.08 4.99
CA GLY A 161 -10.84 -42.55 6.29
C GLY A 161 -10.86 -41.46 7.37
N TYR A 162 -10.56 -40.21 7.00
CA TYR A 162 -10.68 -39.06 7.89
C TYR A 162 -12.14 -38.77 8.28
N LYS A 163 -13.08 -38.80 7.32
CA LYS A 163 -14.52 -38.58 7.58
C LYS A 163 -15.12 -39.57 8.58
N LYS A 164 -14.66 -40.83 8.57
CA LYS A 164 -15.14 -41.88 9.48
C LYS A 164 -14.68 -41.64 10.92
N ARG A 165 -13.55 -40.96 11.12
CA ARG A 165 -12.91 -40.77 12.44
C ARG A 165 -13.29 -39.45 13.10
N VAL A 166 -13.37 -38.37 12.33
CA VAL A 166 -13.58 -37.01 12.86
C VAL A 166 -14.93 -36.47 12.41
N PRO A 167 -15.83 -36.02 13.30
CA PRO A 167 -17.15 -35.50 12.93
C PRO A 167 -17.09 -34.16 12.19
N ARG A 168 -18.18 -33.79 11.49
CA ARG A 168 -18.23 -32.61 10.61
C ARG A 168 -18.09 -31.28 11.37
N LEU A 169 -18.93 -31.06 12.38
CA LEU A 169 -19.09 -29.77 13.07
C LEU A 169 -19.14 -29.92 14.58
N LEU A 170 -19.99 -30.80 15.11
CA LEU A 170 -20.08 -31.04 16.56
C LEU A 170 -19.21 -32.22 16.97
N PRO A 171 -18.42 -32.11 18.06
CA PRO A 171 -17.60 -33.21 18.56
C PRO A 171 -18.49 -34.36 19.06
N ASN A 172 -17.96 -35.58 19.01
CA ASN A 172 -18.62 -36.77 19.57
C ASN A 172 -17.68 -37.44 20.59
N HIS A 173 -18.18 -38.44 21.33
CA HIS A 173 -17.39 -39.11 22.37
C HIS A 173 -16.03 -39.64 21.88
N ARG A 174 -15.92 -40.07 20.62
CA ARG A 174 -14.66 -40.55 20.03
C ARG A 174 -13.69 -39.41 19.73
N SER A 175 -14.17 -38.30 19.18
CA SER A 175 -13.30 -37.16 18.84
C SER A 175 -12.90 -36.34 20.06
N LEU A 176 -13.70 -36.37 21.14
CA LEU A 176 -13.32 -35.79 22.44
C LEU A 176 -12.09 -36.47 23.06
N GLY A 177 -11.90 -37.77 22.83
CA GLY A 177 -10.68 -38.49 23.23
C GLY A 177 -9.40 -37.94 22.59
N SER A 178 -9.51 -37.27 21.44
CA SER A 178 -8.39 -36.65 20.73
C SER A 178 -8.06 -35.23 21.19
N VAL A 179 -8.83 -34.65 22.13
CA VAL A 179 -8.63 -33.26 22.60
C VAL A 179 -7.25 -33.07 23.21
N SER A 180 -6.80 -34.02 24.05
CA SER A 180 -5.46 -33.96 24.67
C SER A 180 -4.35 -33.96 23.61
N ALA A 181 -4.48 -34.80 22.57
CA ALA A 181 -3.52 -34.83 21.46
C ALA A 181 -3.53 -33.53 20.67
N GLY A 182 -4.71 -32.97 20.37
CA GLY A 182 -4.82 -31.68 19.70
C GLY A 182 -4.21 -30.53 20.51
N LEU A 183 -4.47 -30.47 21.82
CA LEU A 183 -3.97 -29.40 22.69
C LEU A 183 -2.44 -29.41 22.87
N LYS A 184 -1.77 -30.55 22.70
CA LYS A 184 -0.29 -30.61 22.70
C LYS A 184 0.33 -29.78 21.57
N GLU A 185 -0.40 -29.58 20.48
CA GLU A 185 0.01 -28.76 19.33
C GLU A 185 -0.71 -27.39 19.34
N PHE A 186 -1.21 -26.95 20.49
CA PHE A 186 -1.87 -25.66 20.60
C PHE A 186 -0.86 -24.53 20.41
N GLU A 187 -0.97 -23.87 19.26
CA GLU A 187 -0.24 -22.64 18.98
C GLU A 187 -1.19 -21.61 18.36
N ILE A 188 -1.14 -20.39 18.88
CA ILE A 188 -1.72 -19.22 18.23
C ILE A 188 -0.57 -18.43 17.64
N ASN A 189 -0.36 -18.60 16.34
CA ASN A 189 0.66 -17.84 15.64
C ASN A 189 0.12 -16.47 15.21
N ARG A 190 1.03 -15.62 14.72
CA ARG A 190 0.69 -14.26 14.28
C ARG A 190 -0.36 -14.24 13.15
N ASP A 191 -0.41 -15.29 12.33
CA ASP A 191 -1.31 -15.38 11.20
C ASP A 191 -2.74 -15.72 11.64
N GLY A 192 -2.89 -16.69 12.54
CA GLY A 192 -4.15 -17.02 13.20
C GLY A 192 -4.70 -15.85 14.01
N PHE A 193 -3.85 -15.15 14.77
CA PHE A 193 -4.28 -13.94 15.47
C PHE A 193 -4.76 -12.84 14.50
N ARG A 194 -3.98 -12.49 13.47
CA ARG A 194 -4.30 -11.35 12.60
C ARG A 194 -5.57 -11.53 11.76
N HIS A 195 -5.86 -12.75 11.31
CA HIS A 195 -6.95 -12.98 10.37
C HIS A 195 -8.16 -13.66 11.00
N ASN A 196 -8.07 -14.13 12.24
CA ASN A 196 -9.17 -14.87 12.90
C ASN A 196 -9.60 -14.29 14.25
N ALA A 197 -8.96 -13.22 14.74
CA ALA A 197 -9.36 -12.48 15.95
C ALA A 197 -10.57 -11.54 15.75
N VAL A 198 -11.49 -11.89 14.85
CA VAL A 198 -12.60 -11.02 14.40
C VAL A 198 -13.47 -10.53 15.57
N TYR A 199 -13.62 -11.37 16.59
CA TYR A 199 -14.53 -11.12 17.70
C TYR A 199 -13.89 -10.46 18.91
N LEU A 200 -12.57 -10.22 18.92
CA LEU A 200 -11.88 -9.72 20.12
C LEU A 200 -12.41 -8.36 20.59
N LEU A 201 -12.78 -7.46 19.68
CA LEU A 201 -13.31 -6.15 20.05
C LEU A 201 -14.77 -6.20 20.55
N LEU A 202 -15.51 -7.29 20.31
CA LEU A 202 -16.86 -7.44 20.87
C LEU A 202 -16.81 -7.70 22.39
N ILE A 203 -15.74 -8.33 22.89
CA ILE A 203 -15.57 -8.68 24.31
C ILE A 203 -15.61 -7.45 25.23
N PRO A 204 -14.73 -6.43 25.09
CA PRO A 204 -14.81 -5.23 25.91
C PRO A 204 -16.13 -4.48 25.70
N GLY A 205 -16.70 -4.54 24.51
CA GLY A 205 -17.99 -3.93 24.22
C GLY A 205 -19.16 -4.57 24.98
N PHE A 206 -19.20 -5.91 25.09
CA PHE A 206 -20.16 -6.60 25.94
C PHE A 206 -19.92 -6.34 27.43
N ILE A 207 -18.66 -6.25 27.87
CA ILE A 207 -18.35 -5.88 29.26
C ILE A 207 -18.91 -4.50 29.58
N VAL A 208 -18.71 -3.50 28.71
CA VAL A 208 -19.30 -2.17 28.88
C VAL A 208 -20.83 -2.24 28.87
N ALA A 209 -21.42 -3.00 27.93
CA ALA A 209 -22.87 -3.20 27.86
C ALA A 209 -23.45 -3.84 29.13
N SER A 210 -22.67 -4.65 29.85
CA SER A 210 -23.11 -5.23 31.13
C SER A 210 -23.33 -4.19 32.23
N PHE A 211 -22.63 -3.06 32.18
CA PHE A 211 -22.81 -1.96 33.14
C PHE A 211 -23.85 -0.94 32.67
N THR A 212 -23.94 -0.70 31.36
CA THR A 212 -24.84 0.32 30.79
C THR A 212 -26.22 -0.22 30.44
N HIS A 213 -26.36 -1.56 30.36
CA HIS A 213 -27.54 -2.26 29.84
C HIS A 213 -27.86 -1.95 28.37
N GLU A 214 -26.90 -1.41 27.63
CA GLU A 214 -27.06 -0.91 26.26
C GLU A 214 -26.16 -1.69 25.29
N ILE A 215 -26.77 -2.57 24.48
CA ILE A 215 -26.06 -3.43 23.50
C ILE A 215 -25.32 -2.63 22.42
N LEU A 216 -25.70 -1.36 22.21
CA LEU A 216 -25.07 -0.49 21.23
C LEU A 216 -23.56 -0.32 21.48
N HIS A 217 -23.11 -0.37 22.74
CA HIS A 217 -21.69 -0.32 23.08
C HIS A 217 -20.92 -1.52 22.51
N ALA A 218 -21.50 -2.72 22.58
CA ALA A 218 -20.92 -3.92 21.97
C ALA A 218 -20.80 -3.79 20.46
N ILE A 219 -21.83 -3.24 19.81
CA ILE A 219 -21.86 -3.03 18.36
C ILE A 219 -20.81 -1.97 17.95
N ILE A 220 -20.81 -0.79 18.57
CA ILE A 220 -19.90 0.31 18.22
C ILE A 220 -18.44 -0.10 18.39
N ILE A 221 -18.11 -0.80 19.47
CA ILE A 221 -16.73 -1.21 19.76
C ILE A 221 -16.31 -2.38 18.86
N GLY A 222 -17.20 -3.33 18.59
CA GLY A 222 -16.89 -4.52 17.79
C GLY A 222 -16.92 -4.34 16.28
N LEU A 223 -17.80 -3.49 15.75
CA LEU A 223 -18.03 -3.32 14.31
C LEU A 223 -16.76 -2.93 13.50
N PRO A 224 -15.84 -2.09 14.00
CA PRO A 224 -14.61 -1.77 13.28
C PRO A 224 -13.74 -3.00 12.95
N ALA A 225 -13.60 -3.97 13.85
CA ALA A 225 -12.83 -5.20 13.60
C ALA A 225 -13.47 -6.08 12.52
N ILE A 226 -14.80 -6.13 12.51
CA ILE A 226 -15.58 -6.88 11.52
C ILE A 226 -15.44 -6.26 10.13
N ILE A 227 -15.49 -4.93 10.03
CA ILE A 227 -15.30 -4.19 8.78
C ILE A 227 -13.88 -4.36 8.25
N ASP A 228 -12.87 -4.20 9.11
CA ASP A 228 -11.46 -4.38 8.73
C ASP A 228 -11.21 -5.80 8.19
N TRP A 229 -11.74 -6.81 8.87
CA TRP A 229 -11.68 -8.20 8.43
C TRP A 229 -12.33 -8.43 7.06
N ALA A 230 -13.52 -7.87 6.82
CA ALA A 230 -14.21 -7.98 5.53
C ALA A 230 -13.41 -7.32 4.38
N VAL A 231 -12.79 -6.17 4.64
CA VAL A 231 -11.95 -5.45 3.67
C VAL A 231 -10.66 -6.23 3.37
N VAL A 232 -10.01 -6.80 4.38
CA VAL A 232 -8.82 -7.63 4.20
C VAL A 232 -9.14 -8.89 3.39
N HIS A 233 -10.26 -9.55 3.69
CA HIS A 233 -10.68 -10.77 2.98
C HIS A 233 -11.02 -10.56 1.51
N THR A 234 -11.71 -9.47 1.17
CA THR A 234 -12.03 -9.15 -0.23
C THR A 234 -10.77 -8.88 -1.06
N ARG A 235 -9.74 -8.28 -0.45
CA ARG A 235 -8.44 -8.05 -1.10
C ARG A 235 -7.61 -9.33 -1.28
N ILE A 236 -7.62 -10.24 -0.31
CA ILE A 236 -6.81 -11.46 -0.37
C ILE A 236 -7.46 -12.53 -1.26
N GLY A 237 -8.79 -12.69 -1.20
CA GLY A 237 -9.51 -13.66 -2.04
C GLY A 237 -9.34 -13.39 -3.54
N THR A 238 -9.25 -12.13 -3.95
CA THR A 238 -9.07 -11.73 -5.36
C THR A 238 -7.64 -11.94 -5.90
N SER A 239 -6.69 -12.40 -5.06
CA SER A 239 -5.34 -12.73 -5.50
C SER A 239 -5.29 -14.10 -6.19
N LYS A 240 -5.09 -14.13 -7.53
CA LYS A 240 -4.92 -15.38 -8.30
C LYS A 240 -3.63 -16.09 -7.87
N LYS A 241 -3.70 -17.41 -7.63
CA LYS A 241 -2.51 -18.27 -7.50
C LYS A 241 -1.80 -18.37 -8.87
N PRO A 242 -0.47 -18.18 -8.94
CA PRO A 242 0.30 -18.51 -10.13
C PRO A 242 0.55 -20.03 -10.19
N ASN A 243 0.31 -20.63 -11.35
CA ASN A 243 0.55 -22.05 -11.61
C ASN A 243 2.04 -22.28 -11.89
N ASN A 244 2.65 -23.24 -11.20
CA ASN A 244 4.07 -23.59 -11.37
C ASN A 244 4.24 -24.52 -12.56
N ASN A 245 5.13 -24.10 -13.48
CA ASN A 245 5.95 -24.85 -14.43
C ASN A 245 5.93 -24.13 -15.80
N ASN A 246 7.12 -23.66 -16.22
CA ASN A 246 7.44 -22.72 -17.32
C ASN A 246 7.69 -21.25 -16.94
N ILE A 247 7.91 -20.99 -15.65
CA ILE A 247 8.01 -19.64 -15.11
C ILE A 247 9.40 -19.00 -15.23
N GLN A 248 10.52 -19.74 -15.24
CA GLN A 248 11.83 -19.08 -15.12
C GLN A 248 12.26 -18.24 -16.33
N LYS A 249 11.88 -18.63 -17.55
CA LYS A 249 12.22 -17.84 -18.75
C LYS A 249 11.19 -16.75 -19.08
N ALA A 250 9.93 -16.91 -18.68
CA ALA A 250 8.86 -15.95 -18.97
C ALA A 250 8.52 -14.99 -17.81
N LYS A 251 9.02 -15.22 -16.57
CA LYS A 251 8.74 -14.33 -15.43
C LYS A 251 9.44 -12.98 -15.52
N GLN A 252 10.64 -12.93 -16.07
CA GLN A 252 11.40 -11.68 -16.09
C GLN A 252 10.75 -10.66 -17.03
N GLU A 253 10.24 -11.12 -18.18
CA GLU A 253 9.56 -10.26 -19.16
C GLU A 253 8.10 -9.91 -18.80
N ARG A 254 7.34 -10.81 -18.13
CA ARG A 254 5.90 -10.56 -17.83
C ARG A 254 5.58 -10.02 -16.44
N ILE A 255 6.53 -9.93 -15.49
CA ILE A 255 6.25 -9.36 -14.15
C ILE A 255 6.02 -7.84 -14.20
N HIS A 256 6.52 -7.14 -15.23
CA HIS A 256 6.45 -5.68 -15.29
C HIS A 256 5.27 -5.11 -16.09
N SER A 257 4.71 -5.82 -17.07
CA SER A 257 3.66 -5.23 -17.93
C SER A 257 2.23 -5.34 -17.39
N ASP A 258 1.93 -6.30 -16.50
CA ASP A 258 0.54 -6.66 -16.15
C ASP A 258 0.09 -6.27 -14.72
N LYS A 259 0.96 -5.63 -13.93
CA LYS A 259 0.57 -5.14 -12.60
C LYS A 259 -0.36 -3.93 -12.76
N LYS A 260 -1.53 -3.95 -12.09
CA LYS A 260 -2.46 -2.80 -11.94
C LYS A 260 -1.79 -1.47 -11.53
N VAL A 261 -0.56 -1.52 -11.02
CA VAL A 261 0.26 -0.36 -10.63
C VAL A 261 0.69 0.48 -11.85
N PHE A 262 0.93 -0.14 -13.00
CA PHE A 262 1.32 0.53 -14.26
C PHE A 262 0.12 0.84 -15.17
N LYS A 263 -1.05 1.08 -14.58
CA LYS A 263 -2.27 1.52 -15.29
C LYS A 263 -2.65 2.96 -14.97
N ASP A 264 -1.83 3.64 -14.18
CA ASP A 264 -2.07 4.99 -13.70
C ASP A 264 -0.74 5.76 -13.55
N ILE A 265 -0.84 7.09 -13.42
CA ILE A 265 0.28 7.97 -13.08
C ILE A 265 0.65 7.72 -11.62
N ILE A 266 1.87 7.24 -11.39
CA ILE A 266 2.36 6.93 -10.05
C ILE A 266 2.77 8.24 -9.36
N TYR A 267 3.61 9.01 -10.03
CA TYR A 267 4.16 10.28 -9.56
C TYR A 267 3.83 11.39 -10.55
N ALA A 268 3.08 12.42 -10.11
CA ALA A 268 2.87 13.61 -10.92
C ALA A 268 4.09 14.56 -10.91
N GLN A 269 4.98 14.37 -9.93
CA GLN A 269 6.19 15.16 -9.72
C GLN A 269 7.38 14.22 -9.45
N CYS A 270 8.58 14.60 -9.87
CA CYS A 270 9.79 13.97 -9.34
C CYS A 270 9.93 14.34 -7.86
N TRP A 271 10.42 13.42 -7.05
CA TRP A 271 10.61 13.57 -5.60
C TRP A 271 12.10 13.55 -5.23
N GLU A 272 12.93 13.97 -6.18
CA GLU A 272 14.38 14.06 -6.14
C GLU A 272 14.78 15.49 -6.49
N ASP A 273 15.69 16.09 -5.73
CA ASP A 273 16.16 17.45 -6.00
C ASP A 273 17.05 17.47 -7.26
N PRO A 274 16.62 18.10 -8.37
CA PRO A 274 17.43 18.12 -9.59
C PRO A 274 18.65 19.06 -9.48
N ARG A 275 18.72 19.94 -8.47
CA ARG A 275 19.84 20.88 -8.33
C ARG A 275 21.16 20.15 -8.10
N ILE A 276 21.14 19.16 -7.21
CA ILE A 276 22.32 18.37 -6.89
C ILE A 276 22.75 17.48 -8.07
N ASP A 277 21.80 16.99 -8.88
CA ASP A 277 22.13 16.23 -10.09
C ASP A 277 22.77 17.12 -11.16
N ARG A 278 22.24 18.33 -11.35
CA ARG A 278 22.83 19.33 -12.28
C ARG A 278 24.25 19.70 -11.87
N GLU A 279 24.47 19.92 -10.58
CA GLU A 279 25.80 20.21 -10.03
C GLU A 279 26.76 19.02 -10.17
N ALA A 280 26.30 17.78 -9.95
CA ALA A 280 27.11 16.58 -10.16
C ALA A 280 27.46 16.38 -11.65
N PHE A 281 26.55 16.69 -12.56
CA PHE A 281 26.72 16.40 -13.98
C PHE A 281 27.59 17.41 -14.72
N HIS A 282 27.55 18.69 -14.34
CA HIS A 282 28.17 19.79 -15.11
C HIS A 282 27.84 19.69 -16.61
N ILE A 283 26.54 19.66 -16.92
CA ILE A 283 26.02 19.43 -18.29
C ILE A 283 26.51 20.53 -19.24
N THR A 284 26.87 20.14 -20.45
CA THR A 284 27.31 21.00 -21.57
C THR A 284 26.48 20.74 -22.83
N SER A 285 26.73 21.51 -23.90
CA SER A 285 26.04 21.36 -25.18
C SER A 285 26.30 20.06 -25.92
N ASP A 286 27.34 19.31 -25.54
CA ASP A 286 27.73 18.04 -26.17
C ASP A 286 27.23 16.82 -25.39
N ASP A 287 26.52 17.06 -24.28
CA ASP A 287 26.04 16.03 -23.39
C ASP A 287 24.68 15.45 -23.81
N VAL A 288 24.61 14.13 -23.75
CA VAL A 288 23.37 13.36 -23.84
C VAL A 288 23.05 12.88 -22.43
N VAL A 289 21.93 13.34 -21.89
CA VAL A 289 21.52 13.09 -20.51
C VAL A 289 20.40 12.06 -20.49
N PHE A 290 20.65 10.90 -19.91
CA PHE A 290 19.63 9.91 -19.59
C PHE A 290 18.99 10.23 -18.23
N SER A 291 17.67 10.12 -18.14
CA SER A 291 16.92 10.24 -16.89
C SER A 291 15.73 9.28 -16.90
N ILE A 292 15.48 8.64 -15.77
CA ILE A 292 14.18 8.00 -15.52
C ILE A 292 13.09 9.08 -15.55
N THR A 293 12.00 8.87 -16.31
CA THR A 293 10.96 9.89 -16.51
C THR A 293 10.30 10.25 -15.18
N SER A 294 9.76 9.27 -14.44
CA SER A 294 9.01 9.54 -13.20
C SER A 294 7.93 10.62 -13.43
N GLY A 295 7.95 11.74 -12.73
CA GLY A 295 7.06 12.88 -12.97
C GLY A 295 7.49 13.81 -14.11
N GLY A 296 8.65 13.59 -14.74
CA GLY A 296 9.20 14.38 -15.84
C GLY A 296 9.86 15.70 -15.43
N CYS A 297 9.83 16.07 -14.14
CA CYS A 297 10.34 17.36 -13.66
C CYS A 297 11.87 17.47 -13.82
N ASN A 298 12.61 16.40 -13.54
CA ASN A 298 14.08 16.41 -13.62
C ASN A 298 14.54 16.48 -15.07
N ALA A 299 13.90 15.72 -15.97
CA ALA A 299 14.17 15.80 -17.41
C ALA A 299 14.01 17.23 -17.95
N LEU A 300 12.96 17.95 -17.54
CA LEU A 300 12.76 19.35 -17.89
C LEU A 300 13.79 20.28 -17.22
N ALA A 301 14.19 20.00 -15.98
CA ALA A 301 15.21 20.79 -15.28
C ALA A 301 16.60 20.66 -15.91
N PHE A 302 16.96 19.50 -16.47
CA PHE A 302 18.24 19.30 -17.16
C PHE A 302 18.37 20.14 -18.43
N LEU A 303 17.26 20.58 -19.04
CA LEU A 303 17.31 21.49 -20.20
C LEU A 303 17.90 22.87 -19.89
N LEU A 304 17.94 23.26 -18.61
CA LEU A 304 18.48 24.54 -18.17
C LEU A 304 19.99 24.65 -18.48
N ASP A 305 20.71 23.54 -18.44
CA ASP A 305 22.16 23.47 -18.68
C ASP A 305 22.53 23.23 -20.15
N ASN A 306 21.59 23.48 -21.06
CA ASN A 306 21.81 23.43 -22.51
C ASN A 306 22.31 22.07 -23.07
N PRO A 307 21.80 20.90 -22.63
CA PRO A 307 22.24 19.61 -23.17
C PRO A 307 21.98 19.50 -24.68
N GLN A 308 22.74 18.63 -25.35
CA GLN A 308 22.43 18.20 -26.72
C GLN A 308 21.04 17.56 -26.76
N LYS A 309 20.79 16.65 -25.81
CA LYS A 309 19.59 15.82 -25.76
C LYS A 309 19.33 15.33 -24.34
N VAL A 310 18.06 15.22 -23.96
CA VAL A 310 17.63 14.54 -22.73
C VAL A 310 16.77 13.35 -23.10
N ILE A 311 17.21 12.14 -22.75
CA ILE A 311 16.46 10.90 -22.92
C ILE A 311 15.69 10.65 -21.63
N ALA A 312 14.36 10.73 -21.68
CA ALA A 312 13.47 10.42 -20.57
C ALA A 312 12.82 9.05 -20.78
N LEU A 313 13.20 8.07 -19.96
CA LEU A 313 12.76 6.69 -20.10
C LEU A 313 11.90 6.24 -18.92
N ASP A 314 10.78 5.57 -19.22
CA ASP A 314 9.96 4.89 -18.23
C ASP A 314 9.29 3.66 -18.83
N MET A 315 9.23 2.57 -18.06
CA MET A 315 8.48 1.38 -18.44
C MET A 315 6.97 1.62 -18.40
N ASN A 316 6.52 2.60 -17.60
CA ASN A 316 5.13 2.98 -17.49
C ASN A 316 4.76 4.03 -18.56
N PRO A 317 3.98 3.69 -19.59
CA PRO A 317 3.57 4.65 -20.61
C PRO A 317 2.82 5.86 -20.04
N GLN A 318 2.10 5.72 -18.91
CA GLN A 318 1.38 6.86 -18.33
C GLN A 318 2.29 7.95 -17.75
N GLN A 319 3.50 7.61 -17.29
CA GLN A 319 4.50 8.60 -16.85
C GLN A 319 5.04 9.38 -18.06
N ASN A 320 5.25 8.67 -19.17
CA ASN A 320 5.66 9.27 -20.44
C ASN A 320 4.57 10.15 -21.05
N PHE A 321 3.29 9.75 -20.98
CA PHE A 321 2.17 10.61 -21.38
C PHE A 321 2.07 11.87 -20.50
N LEU A 322 2.47 11.79 -19.23
CA LEU A 322 2.53 12.96 -18.35
C LEU A 322 3.65 13.92 -18.76
N LEU A 323 4.86 13.41 -19.05
CA LEU A 323 5.95 14.26 -19.55
C LEU A 323 5.58 14.92 -20.88
N ASP A 324 4.99 14.18 -21.82
CA ASP A 324 4.49 14.73 -23.08
C ASP A 324 3.48 15.86 -22.84
N LEU A 325 2.53 15.68 -21.93
CA LEU A 325 1.59 16.76 -21.54
C LEU A 325 2.30 18.01 -21.01
N LYS A 326 3.33 17.84 -20.19
CA LYS A 326 4.09 18.97 -19.65
C LYS A 326 4.85 19.69 -20.77
N ILE A 327 5.51 18.96 -21.66
CA ILE A 327 6.21 19.51 -22.84
C ILE A 327 5.23 20.28 -23.74
N SER A 328 4.09 19.67 -24.08
CA SER A 328 3.05 20.31 -24.88
C SER A 328 2.50 21.57 -24.21
N ALA A 329 2.42 21.60 -22.87
CA ALA A 329 2.01 22.79 -22.13
C ALA A 329 3.02 23.94 -22.24
N PHE A 330 4.33 23.66 -22.19
CA PHE A 330 5.36 24.68 -22.45
C PHE A 330 5.26 25.24 -23.88
N LYS A 331 4.92 24.41 -24.86
CA LYS A 331 4.74 24.87 -26.25
C LYS A 331 3.55 25.80 -26.41
N ALA A 332 2.39 25.43 -25.83
CA ALA A 332 1.09 26.03 -26.14
C ALA A 332 0.66 27.20 -25.24
N LEU A 333 1.15 27.26 -24.00
CA LEU A 333 0.66 28.18 -22.98
C LEU A 333 1.63 29.34 -22.75
N SER A 334 1.17 30.41 -22.12
CA SER A 334 2.04 31.41 -21.46
C SER A 334 2.46 30.93 -20.07
N TYR A 335 3.42 31.59 -19.42
CA TYR A 335 3.85 31.21 -18.07
C TYR A 335 2.70 31.19 -17.05
N GLU A 336 1.84 32.22 -17.07
CA GLU A 336 0.72 32.32 -16.12
C GLU A 336 -0.31 31.20 -16.34
N GLU A 337 -0.61 30.92 -17.61
CA GLU A 337 -1.49 29.81 -18.00
C GLU A 337 -0.87 28.44 -17.67
N LEU A 338 0.45 28.30 -17.80
CA LEU A 338 1.18 27.09 -17.40
C LEU A 338 0.99 26.82 -15.90
N LEU A 339 1.15 27.84 -15.05
CA LEU A 339 0.96 27.68 -13.60
C LEU A 339 -0.49 27.31 -13.24
N GLU A 340 -1.47 27.91 -13.91
CA GLU A 340 -2.88 27.53 -13.78
C GLU A 340 -3.13 26.08 -14.20
N PHE A 341 -2.65 25.71 -15.39
CA PHE A 341 -2.82 24.38 -15.97
C PHE A 341 -2.17 23.30 -15.11
N MET A 342 -0.94 23.54 -14.66
CA MET A 342 -0.19 22.63 -13.80
C MET A 342 -0.88 22.42 -12.45
N GLY A 343 -1.68 23.39 -11.98
CA GLY A 343 -2.35 23.32 -10.68
C GLY A 343 -1.62 24.06 -9.56
N VAL A 344 -0.62 24.89 -9.89
CA VAL A 344 0.04 25.78 -8.94
C VAL A 344 -0.95 26.86 -8.47
N ARG A 345 -1.67 27.45 -9.43
CA ARG A 345 -2.75 28.41 -9.19
C ARG A 345 -4.11 27.74 -9.28
N GLU A 346 -5.08 28.28 -8.56
CA GLU A 346 -6.49 27.89 -8.74
C GLU A 346 -6.98 28.31 -10.12
N SER A 347 -7.82 27.50 -10.76
CA SER A 347 -8.35 27.80 -12.07
C SER A 347 -9.70 27.12 -12.28
N ARG A 348 -10.61 27.82 -12.96
CA ARG A 348 -11.90 27.30 -13.44
C ARG A 348 -11.83 26.83 -14.89
N ASN A 349 -10.72 27.12 -15.58
CA ASN A 349 -10.61 27.00 -17.03
C ASN A 349 -9.55 25.97 -17.50
N ARG A 350 -9.08 25.08 -16.62
CA ARG A 350 -8.01 24.13 -16.96
C ARG A 350 -8.31 23.24 -18.16
N PHE A 351 -9.57 22.93 -18.40
CA PHE A 351 -9.93 22.09 -19.54
C PHE A 351 -9.86 22.84 -20.87
N GLN A 352 -10.19 24.14 -20.88
CA GLN A 352 -10.00 25.00 -22.04
C GLN A 352 -8.51 25.19 -22.34
N LEU A 353 -7.67 25.31 -21.30
CA LEU A 353 -6.21 25.29 -21.49
C LEU A 353 -5.75 23.95 -22.07
N TYR A 354 -6.30 22.82 -21.60
CA TYR A 354 -6.02 21.50 -22.18
C TYR A 354 -6.36 21.44 -23.67
N GLU A 355 -7.48 22.00 -24.12
CA GLU A 355 -7.87 21.99 -25.54
C GLU A 355 -6.81 22.64 -26.44
N ARG A 356 -6.11 23.67 -25.95
CA ARG A 356 -4.95 24.27 -26.65
C ARG A 356 -3.70 23.40 -26.60
N VAL A 357 -3.43 22.78 -25.45
CA VAL A 357 -2.29 21.86 -25.27
C VAL A 357 -2.45 20.59 -26.12
N ARG A 358 -3.71 20.16 -26.34
CA ARG A 358 -4.10 18.90 -26.98
C ARG A 358 -3.55 18.72 -28.39
N ASP A 359 -3.31 19.80 -29.13
CA ASP A 359 -2.82 19.73 -30.51
C ASP A 359 -1.31 19.55 -30.61
N PHE A 360 -0.58 19.76 -29.51
CA PHE A 360 0.86 19.51 -29.41
C PHE A 360 1.18 18.14 -28.81
N LEU A 361 0.18 17.34 -28.43
CA LEU A 361 0.36 16.01 -27.83
C LEU A 361 0.64 14.95 -28.89
N GLN A 362 1.48 13.97 -28.53
CA GLN A 362 1.66 12.76 -29.32
C GLN A 362 0.34 11.94 -29.37
N PRO A 363 0.08 11.17 -30.45
CA PRO A 363 -1.19 10.47 -30.63
C PRO A 363 -1.58 9.54 -29.47
N GLY A 364 -0.61 8.87 -28.85
CA GLY A 364 -0.81 8.03 -27.67
C GLY A 364 -1.27 8.83 -26.44
N SER A 365 -0.54 9.89 -26.11
CA SER A 365 -0.84 10.79 -25.00
C SER A 365 -2.19 11.49 -25.17
N LYS A 366 -2.49 11.97 -26.39
CA LYS A 366 -3.78 12.61 -26.72
C LYS A 366 -4.97 11.71 -26.39
N ARG A 367 -4.93 10.46 -26.86
CA ARG A 367 -5.97 9.45 -26.55
C ARG A 367 -6.12 9.18 -25.06
N TYR A 368 -5.00 9.17 -24.32
CA TYR A 368 -5.02 9.00 -22.88
C TYR A 368 -5.66 10.22 -22.20
N TRP A 369 -5.15 11.43 -22.42
CA TRP A 369 -5.58 12.64 -21.72
C TRP A 369 -6.99 13.10 -22.06
N ASP A 370 -7.50 12.81 -23.26
CA ASP A 370 -8.90 13.05 -23.64
C ASP A 370 -9.89 12.35 -22.69
N ARG A 371 -9.48 11.23 -22.09
CA ARG A 371 -10.29 10.46 -21.14
C ARG A 371 -10.05 10.86 -19.67
N GLN A 372 -9.09 11.77 -19.40
CA GLN A 372 -8.63 12.12 -18.06
C GLN A 372 -9.08 13.51 -17.60
N ARG A 373 -10.26 13.98 -18.05
CA ARG A 373 -10.83 15.29 -17.69
C ARG A 373 -10.74 15.61 -16.19
N LYS A 374 -11.08 14.65 -15.32
CA LYS A 374 -11.03 14.83 -13.86
C LYS A 374 -9.61 15.09 -13.33
N LYS A 375 -8.59 14.50 -13.95
CA LYS A 375 -7.18 14.71 -13.56
C LYS A 375 -6.71 16.10 -13.99
N ILE A 376 -7.02 16.50 -15.22
CA ILE A 376 -6.72 17.85 -15.74
C ILE A 376 -7.38 18.92 -14.86
N GLN A 377 -8.67 18.77 -14.56
CA GLN A 377 -9.40 19.72 -13.72
C GLN A 377 -8.80 19.86 -12.32
N ARG A 378 -8.24 18.78 -11.76
CA ARG A 378 -7.58 18.79 -10.45
C ARG A 378 -6.26 19.56 -10.45
N GLY A 379 -5.61 19.71 -11.60
CA GLY A 379 -4.24 20.21 -11.74
C GLY A 379 -3.26 19.06 -11.95
N VAL A 380 -2.39 19.21 -12.95
CA VAL A 380 -1.44 18.18 -13.39
C VAL A 380 -0.53 17.71 -12.25
N ILE A 381 -0.01 18.62 -11.42
CA ILE A 381 0.88 18.28 -10.29
C ILE A 381 0.16 17.53 -9.15
N HIS A 382 -1.16 17.33 -9.24
CA HIS A 382 -1.97 16.63 -8.22
C HIS A 382 -2.56 15.32 -8.74
N CYS A 383 -2.28 14.94 -9.99
CA CYS A 383 -2.97 13.84 -10.66
C CYS A 383 -2.38 12.45 -10.37
N GLY A 384 -1.20 12.39 -9.75
CA GLY A 384 -0.52 11.14 -9.45
C GLY A 384 -1.05 10.46 -8.18
N ARG A 385 -0.77 9.17 -8.10
CA ARG A 385 -1.15 8.33 -6.96
C ARG A 385 -0.43 8.75 -5.69
N TYR A 386 0.86 9.06 -5.78
CA TYR A 386 1.64 9.52 -4.65
C TYR A 386 1.13 10.86 -4.12
N GLU A 387 0.81 11.81 -4.98
CA GLU A 387 0.26 13.11 -4.59
C GLU A 387 -1.14 13.00 -3.98
N SER A 388 -1.95 12.06 -4.49
CA SER A 388 -3.24 11.72 -3.87
C SER A 388 -3.06 11.16 -2.46
N TYR A 389 -2.04 10.33 -2.23
CA TYR A 389 -1.68 9.82 -0.91
C TYR A 389 -1.16 10.93 0.01
N MET A 390 -0.26 11.80 -0.45
CA MET A 390 0.23 12.94 0.33
C MET A 390 -0.91 13.88 0.76
N ARG A 391 -1.89 14.13 -0.11
CA ARG A 391 -3.07 14.93 0.25
C ARG A 391 -3.94 14.25 1.32
N LEU A 392 -4.07 12.93 1.26
CA LEU A 392 -4.76 12.15 2.29
C LEU A 392 -4.00 12.22 3.62
N LEU A 393 -2.68 12.04 3.58
CA LEU A 393 -1.79 12.15 4.74
C LEU A 393 -1.87 13.55 5.36
N LYS A 394 -1.83 14.62 4.56
CA LYS A 394 -2.05 15.98 5.04
C LYS A 394 -3.39 16.13 5.77
N ARG A 395 -4.47 15.61 5.19
CA ARG A 395 -5.82 15.75 5.74
C ARG A 395 -6.03 14.96 7.03
N ILE A 396 -5.55 13.72 7.08
CA ILE A 396 -5.80 12.78 8.18
C ILE A 396 -4.74 12.90 9.28
N VAL A 397 -3.49 13.17 8.92
CA VAL A 397 -2.35 13.17 9.84
C VAL A 397 -1.91 14.59 10.19
N ILE A 398 -1.52 15.39 9.21
CA ILE A 398 -0.89 16.72 9.48
C ILE A 398 -1.90 17.71 10.05
N THR A 399 -3.11 17.79 9.47
CA THR A 399 -4.13 18.77 9.88
C THR A 399 -4.59 18.59 11.34
N PRO A 400 -4.79 17.35 11.86
CA PRO A 400 -5.06 17.15 13.28
C PRO A 400 -3.83 17.24 14.18
N LEU A 401 -2.62 17.08 13.62
CA LEU A 401 -1.36 17.11 14.38
C LEU A 401 -0.94 18.53 14.75
N ILE A 402 -1.06 19.47 13.81
CA ILE A 402 -0.58 20.84 13.96
C ILE A 402 -1.55 21.85 13.33
N SER A 403 -1.80 22.96 14.03
CA SER A 403 -2.68 24.01 13.52
C SER A 403 -2.03 24.79 12.40
N ARG A 404 -2.83 25.34 11.48
CA ARG A 404 -2.35 26.16 10.35
C ARG A 404 -1.50 27.35 10.80
N ARG A 405 -1.84 27.97 11.94
CA ARG A 405 -1.10 29.11 12.50
C ARG A 405 0.31 28.72 12.94
N VAL A 406 0.45 27.57 13.60
CA VAL A 406 1.77 27.08 14.03
C VAL A 406 2.57 26.60 12.82
N LEU A 407 1.94 25.89 11.89
CA LEU A 407 2.61 25.46 10.66
C LEU A 407 3.16 26.66 9.87
N ARG A 408 2.39 27.75 9.75
CA ARG A 408 2.88 29.00 9.14
C ARG A 408 4.09 29.58 9.87
N LYS A 409 4.08 29.58 11.22
CA LYS A 409 5.25 30.01 12.01
C LYS A 409 6.51 29.19 11.68
N PHE A 410 6.41 27.88 11.46
CA PHE A 410 7.56 27.08 11.04
C PHE A 410 8.17 27.56 9.72
N PHE A 411 7.34 27.88 8.72
CA PHE A 411 7.83 28.44 7.47
C PHE A 411 8.39 29.85 7.62
N ASP A 412 7.83 30.66 8.51
CA ASP A 412 8.26 32.05 8.71
C ASP A 412 9.52 32.16 9.58
N THR A 413 9.91 31.09 10.31
CA THR A 413 11.11 31.04 11.16
C THR A 413 12.32 30.55 10.36
N GLU A 414 13.29 31.42 10.10
CA GLU A 414 14.45 31.09 9.27
C GLU A 414 15.59 30.41 10.03
N ASP A 415 15.81 30.79 11.30
CA ASP A 415 16.84 30.19 12.15
C ASP A 415 16.51 28.71 12.50
N PRO A 416 17.39 27.75 12.15
CA PRO A 416 17.23 26.36 12.56
C PRO A 416 17.12 26.14 14.07
N SER A 417 17.81 26.95 14.88
CA SER A 417 17.82 26.81 16.34
C SER A 417 16.45 27.19 16.93
N GLU A 418 15.89 28.32 16.51
CA GLU A 418 14.52 28.71 16.84
C GLU A 418 13.48 27.68 16.34
N ARG A 419 13.65 27.15 15.12
CA ARG A 419 12.76 26.08 14.61
C ARG A 419 12.84 24.82 15.46
N ALA A 420 14.01 24.43 15.95
CA ALA A 420 14.17 23.27 16.84
C ALA A 420 13.41 23.48 18.17
N VAL A 421 13.49 24.67 18.75
CA VAL A 421 12.71 25.02 19.95
C VAL A 421 11.21 25.00 19.66
N LEU A 422 10.77 25.51 18.50
CA LEU A 422 9.37 25.47 18.08
C LEU A 422 8.89 24.02 17.86
N PHE A 423 9.72 23.17 17.27
CA PHE A 423 9.47 21.75 17.07
C PHE A 423 9.21 21.04 18.40
N GLN A 424 10.11 21.19 19.37
CA GLN A 424 9.94 20.60 20.69
C GLN A 424 8.67 21.10 21.40
N LYS A 425 8.40 22.41 21.33
CA LYS A 425 7.26 23.01 22.05
C LYS A 425 5.89 22.73 21.42
N LYS A 426 5.81 22.56 20.10
CA LYS A 426 4.53 22.54 19.36
C LYS A 426 4.33 21.32 18.47
N TRP A 427 5.39 20.75 17.93
CA TRP A 427 5.31 19.58 17.05
C TRP A 427 5.39 18.27 17.84
N GLU A 428 6.33 18.14 18.78
CA GLU A 428 6.52 16.95 19.62
C GLU A 428 5.45 16.78 20.71
N ASN A 429 4.19 16.79 20.29
CA ASN A 429 3.05 16.57 21.16
C ASN A 429 2.65 15.08 21.23
N PHE A 430 1.69 14.75 22.10
CA PHE A 430 1.20 13.37 22.26
C PHE A 430 0.72 12.74 20.93
N ARG A 431 0.18 13.53 20.01
CA ARG A 431 -0.28 13.05 18.69
C ARG A 431 0.90 12.70 17.78
N TRP A 432 1.99 13.47 17.84
CA TRP A 432 3.25 13.15 17.18
C TRP A 432 3.87 11.87 17.75
N TRP A 433 3.89 11.74 19.07
CA TRP A 433 4.33 10.51 19.73
C TRP A 433 3.50 9.30 19.29
N PHE A 434 2.17 9.42 19.26
CA PHE A 434 1.28 8.36 18.80
C PHE A 434 1.51 8.01 17.32
N LEU A 435 1.64 9.02 16.44
CA LEU A 435 1.93 8.82 15.02
C LEU A 435 3.25 8.06 14.81
N THR A 436 4.32 8.50 15.45
CA THR A 436 5.67 7.96 15.27
C THR A 436 5.86 6.59 15.89
N ARG A 437 5.21 6.32 17.04
CA ARG A 437 5.33 5.03 17.76
C ARG A 437 4.32 3.98 17.31
N VAL A 438 3.12 4.38 16.87
CA VAL A 438 2.02 3.44 16.54
C VAL A 438 1.81 3.35 15.04
N MET A 439 1.55 4.47 14.36
CA MET A 439 1.21 4.46 12.93
C MET A 439 2.39 4.13 12.02
N PHE A 440 3.59 4.64 12.32
CA PHE A 440 4.80 4.31 11.56
C PHE A 440 5.50 3.02 12.04
N SER A 441 4.86 2.25 12.93
CA SER A 441 5.40 0.95 13.33
C SER A 441 5.50 -0.01 12.15
N ARG A 442 6.54 -0.86 12.12
CA ARG A 442 6.72 -1.91 11.10
C ARG A 442 5.47 -2.82 10.97
N ARG A 443 4.70 -2.97 12.06
CA ARG A 443 3.46 -3.76 12.11
C ARG A 443 2.29 -3.13 11.32
N LEU A 444 2.14 -1.81 11.33
CA LEU A 444 1.12 -1.10 10.55
C LEU A 444 1.56 -0.85 9.11
N ASN A 445 2.84 -0.52 8.87
CA ASN A 445 3.32 -0.26 7.51
C ASN A 445 3.33 -1.52 6.62
N THR A 446 3.48 -2.72 7.20
CA THR A 446 3.29 -3.99 6.46
C THR A 446 1.83 -4.25 6.03
N LEU A 447 0.86 -3.46 6.49
CA LEU A 447 -0.52 -3.45 5.99
C LEU A 447 -0.73 -2.49 4.80
N LEU A 448 0.16 -1.52 4.63
CA LEU A 448 0.04 -0.44 3.64
C LEU A 448 0.95 -0.63 2.42
N PHE A 449 2.13 -1.23 2.60
CA PHE A 449 3.11 -1.47 1.53
C PHE A 449 3.21 -2.96 1.18
N ASP A 450 3.51 -3.27 -0.08
CA ASP A 450 3.65 -4.64 -0.59
C ASP A 450 4.82 -5.36 0.10
N LYS A 451 4.73 -6.66 0.35
CA LYS A 451 5.81 -7.47 0.92
C LYS A 451 7.11 -7.37 0.11
N ALA A 452 7.01 -7.17 -1.20
CA ALA A 452 8.16 -6.95 -2.07
C ALA A 452 9.00 -5.72 -1.67
N PHE A 453 8.35 -4.67 -1.14
CA PHE A 453 9.03 -3.46 -0.63
C PHE A 453 9.87 -3.75 0.62
N PHE A 454 9.51 -4.78 1.40
CA PHE A 454 10.21 -5.17 2.61
C PHE A 454 11.22 -6.31 2.40
N ALA A 455 11.31 -6.88 1.19
CA ALA A 455 12.10 -8.08 0.92
C ALA A 455 13.61 -7.84 1.09
N TYR A 456 14.06 -6.60 0.89
CA TYR A 456 15.47 -6.20 0.92
C TYR A 456 15.82 -5.31 2.12
N LEU A 457 14.87 -5.13 3.05
CA LEU A 457 15.04 -4.30 4.24
C LEU A 457 15.55 -5.14 5.42
N ASP A 458 16.52 -4.61 6.16
CA ASP A 458 17.02 -5.21 7.40
C ASP A 458 15.85 -5.51 8.37
N GLU A 459 15.86 -6.70 8.97
CA GLU A 459 14.88 -7.12 9.95
C GLU A 459 14.84 -6.23 11.21
N LYS A 460 15.91 -5.49 11.52
CA LYS A 460 15.98 -4.57 12.66
C LYS A 460 15.55 -3.13 12.31
N PHE A 461 15.20 -2.84 11.06
CA PHE A 461 14.86 -1.49 10.63
C PHE A 461 13.56 -0.95 11.28
N SER A 462 13.68 0.16 12.02
CA SER A 462 12.56 0.87 12.64
C SER A 462 12.06 2.00 11.75
N PHE A 463 10.98 1.74 11.00
CA PHE A 463 10.29 2.74 10.18
C PHE A 463 9.90 4.00 10.97
N GLY A 464 9.37 3.83 12.18
CA GLY A 464 8.95 4.93 13.04
C GLY A 464 10.10 5.87 13.34
N ASN A 465 11.22 5.34 13.84
CA ASN A 465 12.39 6.16 14.15
C ASN A 465 12.97 6.78 12.87
N HIS A 466 13.06 5.99 11.79
CA HIS A 466 13.63 6.45 10.53
C HIS A 466 12.94 7.69 9.96
N PHE A 467 11.62 7.61 9.76
CA PHE A 467 10.85 8.74 9.21
C PHE A 467 10.69 9.88 10.21
N THR A 468 10.77 9.61 11.52
CA THR A 468 10.79 10.65 12.56
C THR A 468 12.05 11.51 12.45
N GLU A 469 13.23 10.90 12.34
CA GLU A 469 14.49 11.63 12.19
C GLU A 469 14.53 12.43 10.88
N LYS A 470 14.05 11.84 9.78
CA LYS A 470 13.92 12.53 8.48
C LYS A 470 12.99 13.74 8.56
N ALA A 471 11.82 13.59 9.19
CA ALA A 471 10.89 14.69 9.38
C ALA A 471 11.46 15.78 10.30
N LYS A 472 12.14 15.39 11.39
CA LYS A 472 12.80 16.32 12.30
C LYS A 472 13.87 17.12 11.58
N ARG A 473 14.78 16.47 10.84
CA ARG A 473 15.78 17.15 9.99
C ARG A 473 15.11 18.10 9.00
N ALA A 474 14.09 17.65 8.28
CA ALA A 474 13.42 18.45 7.27
C ALA A 474 12.75 19.70 7.84
N ILE A 475 12.12 19.61 9.02
CA ILE A 475 11.39 20.72 9.63
C ILE A 475 12.32 21.66 10.40
N THR A 476 13.41 21.16 10.98
CA THR A 476 14.28 21.99 11.84
C THR A 476 15.50 22.51 11.10
N GLN A 477 16.17 21.69 10.29
CA GLN A 477 17.47 22.02 9.71
C GLN A 477 17.38 22.57 8.28
N LEU A 478 16.49 22.03 7.44
CA LEU A 478 16.39 22.43 6.03
C LEU A 478 15.64 23.76 5.84
N PRO A 479 15.92 24.52 4.77
CA PRO A 479 15.23 25.77 4.47
C PRO A 479 13.78 25.49 4.04
N MET A 480 12.84 25.63 4.97
CA MET A 480 11.45 25.20 4.76
C MET A 480 10.74 25.94 3.62
N LYS A 481 10.98 27.25 3.45
CA LYS A 481 10.35 28.06 2.38
C LYS A 481 10.74 27.55 1.00
N GLU A 482 12.05 27.30 0.79
CA GLU A 482 12.63 26.80 -0.45
C GLU A 482 12.32 25.32 -0.73
N ASN A 483 12.03 24.55 0.32
CA ASN A 483 11.76 23.13 0.21
C ASN A 483 10.36 22.87 -0.37
N HIS A 484 10.27 22.85 -1.71
CA HIS A 484 9.04 22.58 -2.44
C HIS A 484 8.45 21.19 -2.17
N PHE A 485 9.29 20.17 -1.87
CA PHE A 485 8.80 18.85 -1.45
C PHE A 485 8.08 18.92 -0.11
N LEU A 486 8.72 19.54 0.88
CA LEU A 486 8.18 19.68 2.23
C LEU A 486 6.93 20.55 2.26
N SER A 487 6.94 21.68 1.55
CA SER A 487 5.77 22.56 1.43
C SER A 487 4.59 21.83 0.79
N TYR A 488 4.82 21.06 -0.28
CA TYR A 488 3.75 20.26 -0.88
C TYR A 488 3.19 19.21 0.08
N ILE A 489 4.05 18.50 0.82
CA ILE A 489 3.61 17.48 1.81
C ILE A 489 2.77 18.12 2.93
N LEU A 490 3.22 19.25 3.49
CA LEU A 490 2.61 19.87 4.66
C LEU A 490 1.40 20.75 4.30
N LEU A 491 1.45 21.44 3.17
CA LEU A 491 0.45 22.43 2.74
C LEU A 491 -0.47 21.90 1.63
N GLY A 492 -0.09 20.84 0.92
CA GLY A 492 -0.79 20.34 -0.27
C GLY A 492 -0.63 21.25 -1.50
N ARG A 493 0.28 22.21 -1.44
CA ARG A 493 0.63 23.21 -2.46
C ARG A 493 2.02 23.75 -2.15
N PHE A 494 2.65 24.43 -3.10
CA PHE A 494 3.91 25.13 -2.84
C PHE A 494 3.71 26.34 -1.91
N TYR A 495 4.75 26.73 -1.18
CA TYR A 495 4.67 27.82 -0.20
C TYR A 495 4.39 29.17 -0.86
N SER A 496 5.13 29.49 -1.92
CA SER A 496 4.92 30.66 -2.78
C SER A 496 5.42 30.36 -4.21
N GLU A 497 5.14 31.26 -5.14
CA GLU A 497 5.61 31.14 -6.53
C GLU A 497 7.12 31.39 -6.69
N GLU A 498 7.76 32.00 -5.69
CA GLU A 498 9.23 32.18 -5.64
C GLU A 498 9.97 30.85 -5.44
N TYR A 499 9.37 29.94 -4.66
CA TYR A 499 9.97 28.67 -4.28
C TYR A 499 9.38 27.47 -5.05
N LEU A 500 9.07 27.67 -6.33
CA LEU A 500 8.63 26.60 -7.21
C LEU A 500 9.79 25.64 -7.54
N PRO A 501 9.48 24.37 -7.91
CA PRO A 501 10.46 23.48 -8.52
C PRO A 501 11.14 24.15 -9.71
N GLN A 502 12.42 23.85 -9.97
CA GLN A 502 13.25 24.51 -10.99
C GLN A 502 12.54 24.65 -12.34
N TYR A 503 11.84 23.62 -12.80
CA TYR A 503 11.17 23.65 -14.10
C TYR A 503 9.95 24.59 -14.17
N LEU A 504 9.39 25.02 -13.04
CA LEU A 504 8.22 25.91 -12.95
C LEU A 504 8.56 27.34 -12.56
N LYS A 505 9.84 27.66 -12.32
CA LYS A 505 10.25 29.02 -11.98
C LYS A 505 10.14 29.96 -13.18
N ARG A 506 9.83 31.23 -12.93
CA ARG A 506 9.59 32.23 -13.99
C ARG A 506 10.82 32.43 -14.86
N GLU A 507 11.98 32.60 -14.24
CA GLU A 507 13.26 32.82 -14.88
C GLU A 507 13.70 31.65 -15.78
N ASN A 508 13.16 30.46 -15.53
CA ASN A 508 13.51 29.22 -16.24
C ASN A 508 12.56 28.90 -17.41
N TYR A 509 11.42 29.60 -17.48
CA TYR A 509 10.34 29.27 -18.40
C TYR A 509 10.75 29.33 -19.88
N ASP A 510 11.35 30.44 -20.31
CA ASP A 510 11.71 30.66 -21.72
C ASP A 510 12.85 29.73 -22.18
N VAL A 511 13.79 29.45 -21.27
CA VAL A 511 14.89 28.50 -21.51
C VAL A 511 14.36 27.09 -21.74
N ILE A 512 13.45 26.63 -20.86
CA ILE A 512 12.84 25.30 -21.02
C ILE A 512 12.00 25.27 -22.29
N ARG A 513 11.13 26.26 -22.50
CA ARG A 513 10.25 26.35 -23.67
C ARG A 513 11.01 26.29 -25.00
N SER A 514 12.15 26.96 -25.10
CA SER A 514 12.99 26.94 -26.33
C SER A 514 13.75 25.63 -26.54
N ARG A 515 13.83 24.77 -25.52
CA ARG A 515 14.63 23.53 -25.54
C ARG A 515 13.82 22.25 -25.34
N VAL A 516 12.52 22.31 -25.10
CA VAL A 516 11.69 21.12 -24.84
C VAL A 516 11.72 20.09 -25.98
N ASP A 517 12.00 20.51 -27.21
CA ASP A 517 12.17 19.61 -28.36
C ASP A 517 13.43 18.74 -28.30
N ARG A 518 14.35 19.01 -27.37
CA ARG A 518 15.53 18.18 -27.12
C ARG A 518 15.24 16.99 -26.20
N VAL A 519 14.00 16.87 -25.69
CA VAL A 519 13.59 15.74 -24.86
C VAL A 519 13.07 14.61 -25.74
N GLU A 520 13.72 13.46 -25.69
CA GLU A 520 13.23 12.21 -26.27
C GLU A 520 12.49 11.41 -25.18
N ILE A 521 11.26 11.02 -25.46
CA ILE A 521 10.46 10.19 -24.55
C ILE A 521 10.51 8.73 -25.02
N VAL A 522 10.98 7.84 -24.14
CA VAL A 522 11.15 6.41 -24.44
C VAL A 522 10.30 5.58 -23.48
N THR A 523 9.44 4.71 -24.05
CA THR A 523 8.67 3.73 -23.27
C THR A 523 9.26 2.34 -23.43
N ASP A 524 10.21 1.99 -22.57
CA ASP A 524 10.88 0.67 -22.56
C ASP A 524 11.50 0.41 -21.18
N SER A 525 12.11 -0.76 -21.00
CA SER A 525 13.06 -1.03 -19.92
C SER A 525 14.44 -0.42 -20.21
N CYS A 526 15.22 -0.16 -19.16
CA CYS A 526 16.58 0.35 -19.34
C CYS A 526 17.46 -0.68 -20.06
N GLU A 527 17.29 -1.96 -19.72
CA GLU A 527 18.03 -3.08 -20.29
C GLU A 527 17.82 -3.19 -21.80
N ASN A 528 16.56 -3.22 -22.26
CA ASN A 528 16.25 -3.28 -23.68
C ASN A 528 16.75 -2.03 -24.41
N TYR A 529 16.45 -0.84 -23.87
CA TYR A 529 16.80 0.40 -24.54
C TYR A 529 18.31 0.57 -24.65
N PHE A 530 19.07 0.36 -23.57
CA PHE A 530 20.52 0.45 -23.62
C PHE A 530 21.12 -0.58 -24.57
N SER A 531 20.60 -1.82 -24.61
CA SER A 531 21.06 -2.84 -25.58
C SER A 531 20.89 -2.42 -27.04
N SER A 532 19.93 -1.54 -27.34
CA SER A 532 19.71 -1.01 -28.68
C SER A 532 20.62 0.17 -29.04
N LEU A 533 21.31 0.77 -28.06
CA LEU A 533 22.15 1.92 -28.28
C LEU A 533 23.58 1.54 -28.67
N PRO A 534 24.25 2.35 -29.50
CA PRO A 534 25.68 2.23 -29.73
C PRO A 534 26.50 2.42 -28.47
N ASP A 535 27.70 1.85 -28.46
CA ASP A 535 28.73 2.12 -27.45
C ASP A 535 29.02 3.63 -27.37
N SER A 536 29.29 4.12 -26.16
CA SER A 536 29.72 5.50 -25.92
C SER A 536 28.75 6.59 -26.46
N SER A 537 27.45 6.37 -26.29
CA SER A 537 26.38 7.26 -26.77
C SER A 537 25.82 8.22 -25.71
N ILE A 538 25.95 7.92 -24.41
CA ILE A 538 25.37 8.72 -23.31
C ILE A 538 26.47 9.23 -22.37
N SER A 539 26.39 10.49 -21.93
CA SER A 539 27.41 11.09 -21.06
C SER A 539 26.95 11.32 -19.61
N LYS A 540 25.65 11.44 -19.35
CA LYS A 540 25.12 11.66 -17.99
C LYS A 540 23.94 10.72 -17.73
N PHE A 541 23.87 10.12 -16.55
CA PHE A 541 22.82 9.16 -16.20
C PHE A 541 22.17 9.50 -14.85
N ASN A 542 20.89 9.82 -14.84
CA ASN A 542 20.07 9.95 -13.63
C ASN A 542 19.15 8.73 -13.48
N PHE A 543 19.56 7.77 -12.66
CA PHE A 543 18.80 6.54 -12.39
C PHE A 543 17.76 6.68 -11.28
N THR A 544 17.61 7.88 -10.70
CA THR A 544 16.74 8.12 -9.54
C THR A 544 16.98 7.08 -8.44
N ASN A 545 16.02 6.22 -8.12
CA ASN A 545 16.15 5.14 -7.13
C ASN A 545 15.77 3.77 -7.69
N ILE A 546 15.89 3.55 -9.02
CA ILE A 546 15.41 2.30 -9.64
C ILE A 546 16.14 1.06 -9.12
N PHE A 547 17.41 1.18 -8.72
CA PHE A 547 18.23 0.05 -8.27
C PHE A 547 17.72 -0.61 -6.98
N GLU A 548 16.87 0.06 -6.20
CA GLU A 548 16.20 -0.52 -5.03
C GLU A 548 15.11 -1.53 -5.42
N TRP A 549 14.63 -1.49 -6.67
CA TRP A 549 13.56 -2.34 -7.18
C TRP A 549 14.08 -3.56 -7.94
N MET A 550 15.40 -3.73 -8.01
CA MET A 550 16.08 -4.74 -8.82
C MET A 550 16.80 -5.76 -7.94
N SER A 551 16.89 -7.00 -8.42
CA SER A 551 17.80 -7.98 -7.83
C SER A 551 19.26 -7.59 -8.09
N ASP A 552 20.19 -8.13 -7.31
CA ASP A 552 21.61 -7.84 -7.44
C ASP A 552 22.13 -8.18 -8.85
N ASP A 553 21.70 -9.32 -9.42
CA ASP A 553 22.05 -9.71 -10.79
C ASP A 553 21.55 -8.73 -11.85
N ALA A 554 20.33 -8.20 -11.68
CA ALA A 554 19.73 -7.25 -12.63
C ALA A 554 20.39 -5.87 -12.50
N TYR A 555 20.71 -5.45 -11.27
CA TYR A 555 21.49 -4.25 -10.99
C TYR A 555 22.89 -4.32 -11.62
N GLU A 556 23.61 -5.42 -11.42
CA GLU A 556 24.93 -5.62 -12.03
C GLU A 556 24.86 -5.66 -13.56
N GLY A 557 23.87 -6.38 -14.12
CA GLY A 557 23.65 -6.45 -15.56
C GLY A 557 23.39 -5.08 -16.19
N LEU A 558 22.51 -4.29 -15.56
CA LEU A 558 22.21 -2.93 -16.03
C LEU A 558 23.43 -1.99 -15.91
N LEU A 559 24.24 -2.10 -14.86
CA LEU A 559 25.46 -1.29 -14.75
C LEU A 559 26.53 -1.69 -15.77
N LYS A 560 26.69 -2.98 -16.10
CA LYS A 560 27.57 -3.41 -17.19
C LYS A 560 27.14 -2.79 -18.52
N GLU A 561 25.85 -2.82 -18.79
CA GLU A 561 25.29 -2.23 -20.00
C GLU A 561 25.42 -0.70 -20.01
N THR A 562 25.26 -0.07 -18.84
CA THR A 562 25.50 1.37 -18.64
C THR A 562 26.96 1.72 -18.98
N VAL A 563 27.92 0.93 -18.50
CA VAL A 563 29.35 1.12 -18.82
C VAL A 563 29.60 0.98 -20.32
N ARG A 564 28.89 0.10 -21.04
CA ARG A 564 29.00 -0.03 -22.51
C ARG A 564 28.52 1.23 -23.24
N VAL A 565 27.32 1.70 -22.93
CA VAL A 565 26.71 2.85 -23.62
C VAL A 565 27.25 4.21 -23.13
N ALA A 566 27.91 4.25 -21.99
CA ALA A 566 28.52 5.46 -21.44
C ALA A 566 29.72 5.94 -22.27
N LYS A 567 29.83 7.25 -22.52
CA LYS A 567 31.08 7.89 -22.95
C LYS A 567 32.14 7.76 -21.86
N ASP A 568 33.42 7.89 -22.22
CA ASP A 568 34.46 8.02 -21.20
C ASP A 568 34.21 9.26 -20.33
N ARG A 569 34.46 9.12 -19.02
CA ARG A 569 34.14 10.11 -17.96
C ARG A 569 32.66 10.47 -17.86
N ALA A 570 31.77 9.58 -18.30
CA ALA A 570 30.34 9.77 -18.05
C ALA A 570 30.05 9.77 -16.55
N VAL A 571 29.13 10.63 -16.12
CA VAL A 571 28.74 10.75 -14.71
C VAL A 571 27.37 10.09 -14.51
N LEU A 572 27.26 9.24 -13.51
CA LEU A 572 26.01 8.62 -13.11
C LEU A 572 25.63 9.03 -11.68
N THR A 573 24.34 9.27 -11.47
CA THR A 573 23.76 9.58 -10.16
C THR A 573 22.57 8.67 -9.86
N TYR A 574 22.47 8.26 -8.60
CA TYR A 574 21.33 7.52 -8.06
C TYR A 574 21.21 7.72 -6.56
N ARG A 575 20.05 7.33 -6.01
CA ARG A 575 19.67 7.54 -4.62
C ARG A 575 19.22 6.22 -4.01
N ASN A 576 19.54 6.06 -2.74
CA ASN A 576 19.11 4.92 -1.94
C ASN A 576 18.21 5.42 -0.81
N LEU A 577 16.94 5.04 -0.83
CA LEU A 577 15.96 5.34 0.20
C LEU A 577 16.11 4.37 1.37
N LEU A 578 16.09 3.07 1.11
CA LEU A 578 16.02 2.03 2.15
C LEU A 578 17.02 0.91 1.91
N VAL A 579 17.25 0.56 0.65
CA VAL A 579 18.21 -0.47 0.24
C VAL A 579 19.47 0.22 -0.23
N PHE A 580 20.57 0.01 0.47
CA PHE A 580 21.85 0.61 0.10
C PHE A 580 22.45 -0.12 -1.11
N ARG A 581 22.74 0.63 -2.17
CA ARG A 581 23.43 0.17 -3.38
C ARG A 581 24.69 1.00 -3.62
N GLU A 582 25.79 0.33 -3.95
CA GLU A 582 27.02 0.85 -4.54
C GLU A 582 27.42 -0.14 -5.65
N HIS A 583 28.18 0.32 -6.66
CA HIS A 583 28.57 -0.56 -7.77
C HIS A 583 29.30 -1.82 -7.27
N PRO A 584 29.05 -2.99 -7.88
CA PRO A 584 29.70 -4.24 -7.48
C PRO A 584 31.20 -4.18 -7.79
N SER A 585 31.99 -4.87 -6.96
CA SER A 585 33.46 -4.85 -7.02
C SER A 585 34.05 -5.26 -8.39
N ILE A 586 33.31 -6.07 -9.17
CA ILE A 586 33.66 -6.44 -10.53
C ILE A 586 33.77 -5.23 -11.49
N LEU A 587 33.08 -4.13 -11.17
CA LEU A 587 33.09 -2.89 -11.93
C LEU A 587 34.04 -1.83 -11.37
N ASN A 588 34.83 -2.11 -10.32
CA ASN A 588 35.81 -1.16 -9.76
C ASN A 588 36.84 -0.67 -10.78
N ASN A 589 37.05 -1.45 -11.84
CA ASN A 589 37.95 -1.12 -12.94
C ASN A 589 37.36 -0.12 -13.95
N ASN A 590 36.04 0.05 -13.94
CA ASN A 590 35.30 0.88 -14.89
C ASN A 590 34.53 2.00 -14.22
N ILE A 591 34.24 1.91 -12.92
CA ILE A 591 33.43 2.87 -12.20
C ILE A 591 34.22 3.36 -10.99
N ARG A 592 34.31 4.68 -10.84
CA ARG A 592 34.94 5.35 -9.71
C ARG A 592 33.90 6.13 -8.93
N SER A 593 33.76 5.81 -7.65
CA SER A 593 32.84 6.54 -6.76
C SER A 593 33.41 7.90 -6.36
N LEU A 594 32.65 8.97 -6.59
CA LEU A 594 32.99 10.35 -6.22
C LEU A 594 32.44 10.69 -4.82
N LYS A 595 32.80 9.90 -3.80
CA LYS A 595 32.19 9.94 -2.45
C LYS A 595 32.20 11.32 -1.78
N LYS A 596 33.26 12.13 -1.99
CA LYS A 596 33.34 13.50 -1.42
C LYS A 596 32.30 14.43 -2.04
N VAL A 597 32.17 14.40 -3.36
CA VAL A 597 31.17 15.19 -4.11
C VAL A 597 29.77 14.74 -3.70
N ALA A 598 29.52 13.44 -3.73
CA ALA A 598 28.23 12.85 -3.36
C ALA A 598 27.78 13.27 -1.94
N LYS A 599 28.68 13.20 -0.95
CA LYS A 599 28.39 13.63 0.43
C LYS A 599 28.07 15.12 0.52
N SER A 600 28.90 15.97 -0.08
CA SER A 600 28.71 17.44 -0.08
C SER A 600 27.39 17.85 -0.71
N LEU A 601 26.99 17.19 -1.80
CA LEU A 601 25.73 17.46 -2.47
C LEU A 601 24.53 16.93 -1.67
N HIS A 602 24.65 15.74 -1.05
CA HIS A 602 23.56 15.16 -0.25
C HIS A 602 23.18 16.00 0.98
N GLU A 603 24.14 16.73 1.55
CA GLU A 603 23.89 17.66 2.66
C GLU A 603 22.94 18.79 2.26
N GLN A 604 22.94 19.19 0.98
CA GLN A 604 22.11 20.25 0.39
C GLN A 604 20.78 19.75 -0.22
N ASP A 605 20.56 18.44 -0.25
CA ASP A 605 19.40 17.80 -0.88
C ASP A 605 18.08 18.16 -0.17
N LEU A 606 17.19 18.84 -0.88
CA LEU A 606 15.87 19.20 -0.34
C LEU A 606 14.88 18.04 -0.31
N SER A 607 15.08 16.95 -1.04
CA SER A 607 14.14 15.81 -1.03
C SER A 607 14.07 15.11 0.33
N PHE A 608 15.10 15.31 1.17
CA PHE A 608 15.27 14.96 2.58
C PHE A 608 15.06 13.50 3.00
N ILE A 609 14.46 12.68 2.14
CA ILE A 609 13.95 11.35 2.46
C ILE A 609 14.99 10.26 2.20
N TYR A 610 15.86 10.45 1.19
CA TYR A 610 16.89 9.49 0.81
C TYR A 610 18.00 9.40 1.87
N ASN A 611 18.60 8.22 2.01
CA ASN A 611 19.67 7.92 2.95
C ASN A 611 21.06 8.05 2.36
N ASN A 612 21.17 7.82 1.06
CA ASN A 612 22.40 7.99 0.35
C ASN A 612 22.11 8.61 -1.02
N TYR A 613 23.02 9.47 -1.44
CA TYR A 613 23.13 9.95 -2.81
C TYR A 613 24.47 9.46 -3.32
N VAL A 614 24.45 8.82 -4.49
CA VAL A 614 25.64 8.23 -5.10
C VAL A 614 25.95 9.00 -6.38
N VAL A 615 27.21 9.38 -6.52
CA VAL A 615 27.78 10.00 -7.72
C VAL A 615 28.99 9.18 -8.12
N GLU A 616 29.01 8.68 -9.35
CA GLU A 616 30.11 7.86 -9.86
C GLU A 616 30.50 8.30 -11.27
N GLU A 617 31.77 8.11 -11.61
CA GLU A 617 32.34 8.41 -12.91
C GLU A 617 32.74 7.11 -13.60
N ILE A 618 32.38 6.97 -14.87
CA ILE A 618 32.71 5.82 -15.70
C ILE A 618 34.03 6.10 -16.42
N HIS A 619 34.97 5.17 -16.32
CA HIS A 619 36.22 5.15 -17.05
C HIS A 619 36.22 4.00 -18.05
N LYS A 620 36.27 4.35 -19.33
CA LYS A 620 36.58 3.38 -20.40
C LYS A 620 38.05 3.05 -20.28
N ARG A 621 38.40 1.77 -20.23
CA ARG A 621 39.81 1.38 -20.38
C ARG A 621 40.21 1.70 -21.82
N ASP A 622 41.39 2.27 -22.01
CA ASP A 622 42.02 2.31 -23.32
C ASP A 622 42.08 0.87 -23.84
N GLU A 623 41.39 0.58 -24.94
CA GLU A 623 41.65 -0.61 -25.73
C GLU A 623 43.08 -0.48 -26.25
N LYS A 624 44.03 -1.12 -25.55
CA LYS A 624 45.39 -1.32 -26.05
C LYS A 624 45.43 -2.51 -26.99
#